data_AF-A0ABC9BTV1-F1
#
_entry.id   AF-A0ABC9BTV1-F1
#
_cell.length_a   1.000
_cell.length_b   1.000
_cell.length_c   1.000
_cell.angle_alpha   90.00
_cell.angle_beta   90.00
_cell.angle_gamma   90.00
#
_symmetry.space_group_name_H-M   'P 1'
#
loop_
_entity.id
_entity.type
_entity.pdbx_description
1 polymer ?
#
loop_
_entity_poly.entity_id
_entity_poly.type
_entity_poly.pdbx_seq_one_letter_code
_entity_poly.pdbx_strand_id
1 'polypeptide(L)'
;MEVFEGAEFVRLRSLEHGTYLHAAEDGRGVLLDPRGASPHAAWAVQPEQSASGRGGVGLHRRVTARVLLRGVYGRYLGAADPGGGGGPLLLLHPCRRLGAGQRDRGEREAARAVMWRAVATASGAGVVLLHDAHGRFLRANWKRLPCRSGVSVGDGGSTGPTMKWAVEVIPSKHGHPELPLAGEPDWVKFLDGACPALAGLCRWAAAASQQREIRWVLAGGAGGGDIREEDWASFQYSGRSAILLRSKLAHLTRQFRGLTLFIRAGRHGQLAPLVTDLPRSRERLDIVVVRDTSLAADQLIFPDVDKETKEPAKEGILL
;
A
#
# COMPACT_ATOMS: atom_id res chain seq x y z
N MET A 1 0.41 20.73 6.22
CA MET A 1 0.43 19.25 6.28
C MET A 1 -0.76 18.73 7.09
N GLU A 2 -1.39 19.61 7.88
CA GLU A 2 -2.76 19.59 8.40
C GLU A 2 -3.70 18.49 7.87
N VAL A 3 -3.84 18.28 6.55
CA VAL A 3 -4.74 17.27 5.97
C VAL A 3 -4.41 15.82 6.39
N PHE A 4 -3.14 15.53 6.73
CA PHE A 4 -2.72 14.21 7.21
C PHE A 4 -2.40 14.20 8.72
N GLU A 5 -2.56 15.32 9.41
CA GLU A 5 -2.26 15.41 10.85
C GLU A 5 -3.29 14.61 11.65
N GLY A 6 -2.82 13.67 12.48
CA GLY A 6 -3.67 12.78 13.28
C GLY A 6 -4.35 11.65 12.51
N ALA A 7 -4.24 11.61 11.18
CA ALA A 7 -4.81 10.52 10.38
C ALA A 7 -3.85 9.32 10.34
N GLU A 8 -4.33 8.14 10.74
CA GLU A 8 -3.56 6.89 10.64
C GLU A 8 -3.77 6.19 9.30
N PHE A 9 -4.98 6.27 8.76
CA PHE A 9 -5.36 5.66 7.49
C PHE A 9 -6.18 6.63 6.64
N VAL A 10 -5.94 6.60 5.34
CA VAL A 10 -6.63 7.43 4.36
C VAL A 10 -6.94 6.64 3.09
N ARG A 11 -7.93 7.10 2.33
CA ARG A 11 -8.08 6.79 0.91
C ARG A 11 -7.95 8.06 0.09
N LEU A 12 -7.39 7.94 -1.11
CA LEU A 12 -7.18 9.07 -2.02
C LEU A 12 -8.16 8.97 -3.17
N ARG A 13 -9.11 9.90 -3.23
CA ARG A 13 -10.12 9.99 -4.31
C ARG A 13 -9.68 11.00 -5.35
N SER A 14 -9.60 10.57 -6.61
CA SER A 14 -9.35 11.44 -7.76
C SER A 14 -10.53 12.39 -7.96
N LEU A 15 -10.30 13.70 -7.96
CA LEU A 15 -11.35 14.67 -8.24
C LEU A 15 -11.84 14.62 -9.70
N GLU A 16 -10.97 14.25 -10.63
CA GLU A 16 -11.33 14.15 -12.05
C GLU A 16 -12.30 12.99 -12.31
N HIS A 17 -12.05 11.84 -11.68
CA HIS A 17 -12.73 10.59 -12.05
C HIS A 17 -13.63 10.03 -10.96
N GLY A 18 -13.58 10.57 -9.74
CA GLY A 18 -14.30 10.02 -8.59
C GLY A 18 -13.87 8.61 -8.19
N THR A 19 -12.71 8.15 -8.68
CA THR A 19 -12.13 6.83 -8.40
C THR A 19 -11.04 6.92 -7.35
N TYR A 20 -10.79 5.83 -6.66
CA TYR A 20 -9.83 5.75 -5.56
C TYR A 20 -8.50 5.17 -6.03
N LEU A 21 -7.41 5.61 -5.40
CA LEU A 21 -6.08 5.04 -5.60
C LEU A 21 -5.96 3.69 -4.89
N HIS A 22 -5.78 2.62 -5.66
CA HIS A 22 -5.64 1.26 -5.14
C HIS A 22 -4.21 0.73 -5.29
N ALA A 23 -3.75 0.05 -4.25
CA ALA A 23 -2.63 -0.88 -4.33
C ALA A 23 -3.03 -2.08 -5.22
N ALA A 24 -2.40 -2.22 -6.39
CA ALA A 24 -2.74 -3.30 -7.30
C ALA A 24 -2.34 -4.67 -6.73
N GLU A 25 -3.13 -5.70 -7.07
CA GLU A 25 -2.90 -7.08 -6.61
C GLU A 25 -1.56 -7.67 -7.08
N ASP A 26 -0.91 -7.10 -8.10
CA ASP A 26 0.42 -7.54 -8.54
C ASP A 26 1.53 -7.21 -7.53
N GLY A 27 1.24 -6.40 -6.50
CA GLY A 27 2.17 -5.96 -5.47
C GLY A 27 3.19 -4.91 -5.93
N ARG A 28 3.08 -4.37 -7.14
CA ARG A 28 4.01 -3.35 -7.69
C ARG A 28 3.30 -2.19 -8.38
N GLY A 29 2.15 -2.43 -8.99
CA GLY A 29 1.34 -1.41 -9.63
C GLY A 29 0.47 -0.64 -8.65
N VAL A 30 -0.04 0.49 -9.10
CA VAL A 30 -1.21 1.14 -8.53
C VAL A 30 -2.23 1.38 -9.63
N LEU A 31 -3.50 1.40 -9.27
CA LEU A 31 -4.60 1.57 -10.23
C LEU A 31 -5.70 2.45 -9.67
N LEU A 32 -6.61 2.87 -10.54
CA LEU A 32 -7.84 3.55 -10.17
C LEU A 32 -9.01 2.56 -10.22
N ASP A 33 -9.76 2.48 -9.12
CA ASP A 33 -10.96 1.65 -8.98
C ASP A 33 -12.06 2.49 -8.32
N PRO A 34 -13.34 2.38 -8.75
CA PRO A 34 -14.44 3.10 -8.11
C PRO A 34 -14.75 2.63 -6.68
N ARG A 35 -14.28 1.46 -6.23
CA ARG A 35 -14.61 0.88 -4.92
C ARG A 35 -13.75 1.44 -3.78
N GLY A 36 -14.24 2.48 -3.12
CA GLY A 36 -13.56 3.08 -1.96
C GLY A 36 -13.54 2.23 -0.68
N ALA A 37 -14.52 1.32 -0.52
CA ALA A 37 -14.59 0.37 0.59
C ALA A 37 -13.78 -0.89 0.26
N SER A 38 -12.45 -0.76 0.29
CA SER A 38 -11.54 -1.86 0.00
C SER A 38 -10.23 -1.69 0.77
N PRO A 39 -9.63 -2.77 1.32
CA PRO A 39 -8.29 -2.72 1.89
C PRO A 39 -7.23 -2.21 0.90
N HIS A 40 -7.45 -2.43 -0.40
CA HIS A 40 -6.57 -1.94 -1.45
C HIS A 40 -6.61 -0.43 -1.62
N ALA A 41 -7.72 0.23 -1.26
CA ALA A 41 -7.87 1.68 -1.29
C ALA A 41 -7.28 2.36 -0.04
N ALA A 42 -7.01 1.59 1.02
CA ALA A 42 -6.52 2.09 2.29
C ALA A 42 -4.99 2.23 2.28
N TRP A 43 -4.54 3.43 2.63
CA TRP A 43 -3.13 3.79 2.78
C TRP A 43 -2.87 4.23 4.21
N ALA A 44 -1.97 3.54 4.91
CA ALA A 44 -1.52 3.98 6.21
C ALA A 44 -0.57 5.18 6.06
N VAL A 45 -0.81 6.22 6.83
CA VAL A 45 -0.08 7.48 6.80
C VAL A 45 1.09 7.39 7.76
N GLN A 46 2.30 7.60 7.25
CA GLN A 46 3.51 7.66 8.06
C GLN A 46 4.14 9.06 7.91
N PRO A 47 4.11 9.92 8.94
CA PRO A 47 4.77 11.20 8.91
C PRO A 47 6.29 11.01 9.03
N GLU A 48 7.04 11.57 8.08
CA GLU A 48 8.50 11.61 8.09
C GLU A 48 8.97 13.05 8.28
N GLN A 49 9.52 13.31 9.48
CA GLN A 49 10.13 14.58 9.81
C GLN A 49 11.61 14.53 9.44
N SER A 50 12.00 15.22 8.37
CA SER A 50 13.42 15.36 8.05
C SER A 50 14.02 16.42 8.97
N ALA A 51 14.70 15.99 10.04
CA ALA A 51 15.55 16.86 10.83
C ALA A 51 16.81 17.22 10.02
N SER A 52 16.71 18.16 9.07
CA SER A 52 17.93 18.82 8.59
C SER A 52 18.46 19.68 9.72
N GLY A 53 19.64 19.37 10.24
CA GLY A 53 20.21 20.09 11.36
C GLY A 53 21.60 19.59 11.73
N ARG A 54 22.59 19.86 10.87
CA ARG A 54 23.97 20.02 11.36
C ARG A 54 24.31 21.50 11.22
N GLY A 55 24.41 22.18 12.37
CA GLY A 55 25.05 23.48 12.56
C GLY A 55 24.55 24.63 11.69
N GLY A 56 23.65 25.44 12.22
CA GLY A 56 23.27 26.72 11.62
C GLY A 56 22.31 27.48 12.52
N VAL A 57 22.88 28.29 13.41
CA VAL A 57 22.13 29.22 14.26
C VAL A 57 21.44 30.25 13.36
N GLY A 58 20.13 30.44 13.55
CA GLY A 58 19.41 31.61 13.03
C GLY A 58 18.95 31.54 11.57
N LEU A 59 17.81 30.91 11.33
CA LEU A 59 16.67 31.39 10.50
C LEU A 59 15.63 30.26 10.46
N HIS A 60 14.34 30.60 10.53
CA HIS A 60 13.19 29.69 10.55
C HIS A 60 13.43 28.33 9.88
N ARG A 61 13.63 27.29 10.71
CA ARG A 61 13.81 25.91 10.27
C ARG A 61 12.52 25.46 9.58
N ARG A 62 12.44 25.60 8.26
CA ARG A 62 11.35 25.03 7.43
C ARG A 62 11.46 23.51 7.50
N VAL A 63 10.81 22.91 8.50
CA VAL A 63 10.59 21.47 8.55
C VAL A 63 9.72 21.13 7.35
N THR A 64 10.33 20.56 6.30
CA THR A 64 9.58 20.05 5.16
C THR A 64 9.00 18.72 5.58
N ALA A 65 7.82 18.78 6.17
CA ALA A 65 7.12 17.59 6.61
C ALA A 65 6.73 16.77 5.36
N ARG A 66 7.12 15.49 5.34
CA ARG A 66 6.84 14.54 4.25
C ARG A 66 6.00 13.38 4.77
N VAL A 67 5.21 12.78 3.89
CA VAL A 67 4.37 11.65 4.21
C VAL A 67 4.76 10.46 3.35
N LEU A 68 4.77 9.28 3.95
CA LEU A 68 4.78 8.01 3.23
C LEU A 68 3.38 7.40 3.35
N LEU A 69 2.93 6.78 2.27
CA LEU A 69 1.63 6.14 2.19
C LEU A 69 1.86 4.65 1.99
N ARG A 70 1.58 3.84 3.00
CA ARG A 70 1.80 2.40 2.99
C ARG A 70 0.51 1.66 2.63
N GLY A 71 0.52 0.91 1.53
CA GLY A 71 -0.62 0.13 1.09
C GLY A 71 -0.76 -1.20 1.84
N VAL A 72 -1.78 -1.97 1.45
CA VAL A 72 -2.17 -3.24 2.08
C VAL A 72 -1.06 -4.32 2.08
N TYR A 73 -0.15 -4.28 1.10
CA TYR A 73 0.98 -5.21 1.01
C TYR A 73 2.23 -4.72 1.76
N GLY A 74 2.09 -3.76 2.67
CA GLY A 74 3.19 -3.15 3.43
C GLY A 74 4.13 -2.27 2.60
N ARG A 75 3.97 -2.25 1.27
CA ARG A 75 4.74 -1.42 0.33
C ARG A 75 4.21 0.01 0.29
N TYR A 76 5.07 0.93 -0.09
CA TYR A 76 4.79 2.36 -0.07
C TYR A 76 4.47 2.89 -1.46
N LEU A 77 3.56 3.85 -1.56
CA LEU A 77 3.31 4.60 -2.79
C LEU A 77 4.60 5.32 -3.16
N GLY A 78 5.10 5.06 -4.36
CA GLY A 78 6.35 5.63 -4.85
C GLY A 78 6.25 6.16 -6.27
N ALA A 79 7.06 7.17 -6.55
CA ALA A 79 7.27 7.71 -7.87
C ALA A 79 8.16 6.78 -8.71
N ALA A 80 8.04 6.86 -10.04
CA ALA A 80 8.94 6.14 -10.94
C ALA A 80 10.38 6.69 -10.81
N ASP A 81 11.36 5.80 -10.94
CA ASP A 81 12.76 6.20 -10.94
C ASP A 81 13.05 6.99 -12.22
N PRO A 82 13.71 8.17 -12.12
CA PRO A 82 14.07 8.95 -13.29
C PRO A 82 15.05 8.20 -14.22
N GLY A 83 15.84 7.27 -13.69
CA GLY A 83 16.81 6.44 -14.44
C GLY A 83 16.35 5.01 -14.78
N GLY A 84 15.16 4.58 -14.33
CA GLY A 84 14.64 3.22 -14.53
C GLY A 84 14.03 3.00 -15.92
N GLY A 85 14.57 3.68 -16.92
CA GLY A 85 14.12 3.61 -18.29
C GLY A 85 14.76 2.44 -19.00
N GLY A 86 14.02 1.34 -19.15
CA GLY A 86 14.45 0.21 -19.97
C GLY A 86 15.00 0.62 -21.34
N GLY A 87 15.88 -0.22 -21.88
CA GLY A 87 16.76 0.05 -23.01
C GLY A 87 16.09 0.63 -24.27
N PRO A 88 16.88 0.95 -25.31
CA PRO A 88 16.46 1.78 -26.45
C PRO A 88 15.14 1.38 -27.11
N LEU A 89 14.80 0.08 -27.09
CA LEU A 89 13.58 -0.48 -27.69
C LEU A 89 12.30 -0.24 -26.86
N LEU A 90 12.42 0.09 -25.56
CA LEU A 90 11.28 0.39 -24.68
C LEU A 90 10.88 1.87 -24.70
N LEU A 91 11.57 2.72 -25.47
CA LEU A 91 11.24 4.15 -25.65
C LEU A 91 10.08 4.38 -26.64
N LEU A 92 9.71 3.36 -27.42
CA LEU A 92 8.72 3.46 -28.50
C LEU A 92 7.28 3.15 -28.05
N HIS A 93 7.05 2.73 -26.80
CA HIS A 93 5.71 2.42 -26.32
C HIS A 93 4.98 3.68 -25.81
N PRO A 94 3.77 4.02 -26.33
CA PRO A 94 2.93 5.16 -25.91
C PRO A 94 2.56 5.19 -24.42
N CYS A 95 2.92 4.14 -23.69
CA CYS A 95 2.59 3.90 -22.30
C CYS A 95 3.69 4.27 -21.32
N ARG A 96 4.78 4.86 -21.82
CA ARG A 96 5.91 5.35 -21.02
C ARG A 96 5.60 6.72 -20.40
N ARG A 97 4.56 6.79 -19.57
CA ARG A 97 4.56 7.75 -18.46
C ARG A 97 5.26 7.09 -17.29
N LEU A 98 6.08 7.85 -16.57
CA LEU A 98 6.68 7.50 -15.28
C LEU A 98 5.57 7.04 -14.32
N GLY A 99 5.26 5.76 -14.32
CA GLY A 99 4.13 5.19 -13.58
C GLY A 99 4.38 5.27 -12.08
N ALA A 100 3.38 5.73 -11.31
CA ALA A 100 3.42 5.51 -9.87
C ALA A 100 3.33 4.01 -9.59
N GLY A 101 3.87 3.56 -8.47
CA GLY A 101 3.85 2.15 -8.09
C GLY A 101 4.01 1.92 -6.58
N GLN A 102 3.99 0.65 -6.19
CA GLN A 102 4.28 0.18 -4.85
C GLN A 102 5.78 -0.18 -4.74
N ARG A 103 6.46 0.40 -3.76
CA ARG A 103 7.90 0.25 -3.55
C ARG A 103 8.22 -0.18 -2.12
N ASP A 104 9.34 -0.88 -2.00
CA ASP A 104 9.90 -1.26 -0.71
C ASP A 104 10.58 -0.04 -0.08
N ARG A 105 10.63 0.01 1.24
CA ARG A 105 11.35 1.06 1.95
C ARG A 105 12.84 0.73 1.95
N GLY A 106 13.56 1.40 1.06
CA GLY A 106 15.01 1.32 0.91
C GLY A 106 15.74 2.49 1.57
N GLU A 107 17.07 2.48 1.44
CA GLU A 107 17.95 3.56 1.91
C GLU A 107 18.21 4.62 0.82
N ARG A 108 18.78 5.75 1.22
CA ARG A 108 19.29 6.80 0.32
C ARG A 108 18.23 7.27 -0.68
N GLU A 109 18.48 7.13 -1.99
CA GLU A 109 17.59 7.61 -3.05
C GLU A 109 16.29 6.82 -3.14
N ALA A 110 16.32 5.51 -2.85
CA ALA A 110 15.12 4.69 -2.80
C ALA A 110 14.15 5.16 -1.69
N ALA A 111 14.70 5.69 -0.59
CA ALA A 111 13.89 6.34 0.45
C ALA A 111 13.19 7.61 -0.08
N ARG A 112 13.82 8.36 -1.00
CA ARG A 112 13.21 9.56 -1.59
C ARG A 112 12.10 9.26 -2.60
N ALA A 113 12.16 8.11 -3.25
CA ALA A 113 11.15 7.71 -4.23
C ALA A 113 9.75 7.49 -3.62
N VAL A 114 9.66 7.21 -2.32
CA VAL A 114 8.39 6.95 -1.61
C VAL A 114 7.91 8.12 -0.75
N MET A 115 8.67 9.22 -0.75
CA MET A 115 8.34 10.40 0.02
C MET A 115 7.49 11.38 -0.79
N TRP A 116 6.36 11.77 -0.22
CA TRP A 116 5.44 12.73 -0.81
C TRP A 116 5.33 13.99 0.04
N ARG A 117 5.14 15.13 -0.62
CA ARG A 117 4.73 16.37 0.03
C ARG A 117 3.33 16.73 -0.42
N ALA A 118 2.47 16.97 0.55
CA ALA A 118 1.09 17.37 0.34
C ALA A 118 0.97 18.90 0.35
N VAL A 119 0.40 19.45 -0.71
CA VAL A 119 0.12 20.88 -0.86
C VAL A 119 -1.39 21.07 -0.89
N ALA A 120 -1.92 21.83 0.06
CA ALA A 120 -3.34 22.17 0.08
C ALA A 120 -3.71 22.97 -1.17
N THR A 121 -4.93 22.75 -1.67
CA THR A 121 -5.46 23.47 -2.82
C THR A 121 -6.62 24.36 -2.42
N ALA A 122 -6.89 25.41 -3.18
CA ALA A 122 -8.10 26.22 -3.02
C ALA A 122 -9.39 25.49 -3.46
N SER A 123 -9.31 24.21 -3.85
CA SER A 123 -10.43 23.44 -4.42
C SER A 123 -11.31 22.75 -3.38
N GLY A 124 -11.11 23.05 -2.09
CA GLY A 124 -11.90 22.50 -0.99
C GLY A 124 -11.04 22.00 0.15
N ALA A 125 -11.63 21.93 1.35
CA ALA A 125 -10.98 21.31 2.50
C ALA A 125 -10.64 19.84 2.19
N GLY A 126 -9.45 19.40 2.58
CA GLY A 126 -8.99 18.03 2.35
C GLY A 126 -8.53 17.70 0.92
N VAL A 127 -8.55 18.66 -0.02
CA VAL A 127 -8.04 18.45 -1.38
C VAL A 127 -6.58 18.86 -1.48
N VAL A 128 -5.73 17.92 -1.87
CA VAL A 128 -4.27 18.09 -1.95
C VAL A 128 -3.71 17.77 -3.32
N LEU A 129 -2.54 18.35 -3.58
CA LEU A 129 -1.60 17.88 -4.59
C LEU A 129 -0.49 17.11 -3.87
N LEU A 130 -0.18 15.91 -4.37
CA LEU A 130 0.94 15.13 -3.88
C LEU A 130 2.07 15.23 -4.89
N HIS A 131 3.25 15.68 -4.45
CA HIS A 131 4.41 15.69 -5.32
C HIS A 131 5.62 15.04 -4.64
N ASP A 132 6.50 14.47 -5.46
CA ASP A 132 7.72 13.81 -5.02
C ASP A 132 8.85 14.81 -4.69
N ALA A 133 10.02 14.29 -4.35
CA ALA A 133 11.21 15.09 -4.08
C ALA A 133 11.69 15.95 -5.27
N HIS A 134 11.30 15.60 -6.50
CA HIS A 134 11.64 16.31 -7.73
C HIS A 134 10.55 17.32 -8.15
N GLY A 135 9.49 17.47 -7.36
CA GLY A 135 8.38 18.36 -7.67
C GLY A 135 7.40 17.80 -8.71
N ARG A 136 7.47 16.51 -9.04
CA ARG A 136 6.54 15.86 -9.96
C ARG A 136 5.29 15.43 -9.23
N PHE A 137 4.12 15.71 -9.79
CA PHE A 137 2.84 15.49 -9.16
C PHE A 137 2.24 14.12 -9.49
N LEU A 138 1.60 13.51 -8.50
CA LEU A 138 0.77 12.32 -8.66
C LEU A 138 -0.48 12.66 -9.46
N ARG A 139 -0.72 11.88 -10.51
CA ARG A 139 -1.78 12.16 -11.49
C ARG A 139 -2.63 10.92 -11.75
N ALA A 140 -3.95 11.11 -11.67
CA ALA A 140 -4.93 10.18 -12.17
C ALA A 140 -5.01 10.29 -13.69
N ASN A 141 -4.73 9.20 -14.39
CA ASN A 141 -4.91 9.09 -15.84
C ASN A 141 -6.09 8.19 -16.15
N TRP A 142 -6.92 8.63 -17.08
CA TRP A 142 -7.98 7.79 -17.61
C TRP A 142 -7.43 6.68 -18.52
N LYS A 143 -8.07 5.52 -18.47
CA LYS A 143 -7.80 4.34 -19.32
C LYS A 143 -8.21 4.63 -20.78
N ARG A 144 -7.38 5.34 -21.54
CA ARG A 144 -7.57 5.47 -23.01
C ARG A 144 -6.77 4.46 -23.83
N LEU A 145 -5.87 3.69 -23.23
CA LEU A 145 -5.03 2.70 -23.91
C LEU A 145 -4.96 1.39 -23.10
N PRO A 146 -4.65 0.22 -23.71
CA PRO A 146 -4.52 -1.08 -23.04
C PRO A 146 -3.44 -1.14 -21.94
N CYS A 147 -2.74 -0.03 -21.70
CA CYS A 147 -1.74 0.10 -20.66
C CYS A 147 -2.40 0.38 -19.33
N ARG A 148 -2.20 -0.58 -18.42
CA ARG A 148 -2.99 -0.81 -17.22
C ARG A 148 -2.74 0.17 -16.07
N SER A 149 -1.71 1.03 -16.16
CA SER A 149 -1.42 1.97 -15.06
C SER A 149 -2.24 3.25 -15.21
N GLY A 150 -3.33 3.33 -14.45
CA GLY A 150 -4.20 4.51 -14.37
C GLY A 150 -3.59 5.67 -13.58
N VAL A 151 -2.35 5.57 -13.12
CA VAL A 151 -1.71 6.57 -12.25
C VAL A 151 -0.27 6.81 -12.66
N SER A 152 0.11 8.08 -12.84
CA SER A 152 1.47 8.47 -13.21
C SER A 152 2.00 9.59 -12.34
N VAL A 153 3.30 9.82 -12.43
CA VAL A 153 3.98 10.98 -11.88
C VAL A 153 4.49 11.84 -13.03
N GLY A 154 4.20 13.14 -13.03
CA GLY A 154 4.57 14.03 -14.13
C GLY A 154 4.74 15.48 -13.73
N ASP A 155 5.35 16.25 -14.63
CA ASP A 155 5.70 17.65 -14.38
C ASP A 155 4.47 18.54 -14.23
N GLY A 156 4.59 19.52 -13.32
CA GLY A 156 3.50 20.39 -12.84
C GLY A 156 3.08 21.53 -13.77
N GLY A 157 3.35 21.44 -15.08
CA GLY A 157 3.05 22.51 -16.04
C GLY A 157 1.56 22.89 -16.15
N SER A 158 0.66 22.07 -15.59
CA SER A 158 -0.74 22.42 -15.37
C SER A 158 -1.27 21.67 -14.14
N THR A 159 -1.63 22.41 -13.09
CA THR A 159 -2.27 21.89 -11.86
C THR A 159 -3.75 21.58 -12.10
N GLY A 160 -4.02 20.76 -13.12
CA GLY A 160 -5.37 20.38 -13.52
C GLY A 160 -6.05 19.43 -12.53
N PRO A 161 -7.36 19.20 -12.68
CA PRO A 161 -8.15 18.32 -11.81
C PRO A 161 -7.60 16.89 -11.71
N THR A 162 -6.94 16.38 -12.75
CA THR A 162 -6.25 15.07 -12.74
C THR A 162 -5.13 14.92 -11.69
N MET A 163 -4.61 16.02 -11.13
CA MET A 163 -3.56 16.00 -10.10
C MET A 163 -4.12 16.22 -8.68
N LYS A 164 -5.42 16.52 -8.56
CA LYS A 164 -6.07 16.84 -7.30
C LYS A 164 -6.68 15.59 -6.69
N TRP A 165 -6.33 15.34 -5.43
CA TRP A 165 -6.77 14.19 -4.67
C TRP A 165 -7.51 14.68 -3.43
N ALA A 166 -8.76 14.26 -3.27
CA ALA A 166 -9.46 14.39 -2.00
C ALA A 166 -8.93 13.32 -1.04
N VAL A 167 -8.47 13.75 0.13
CA VAL A 167 -8.03 12.88 1.22
C VAL A 167 -9.23 12.58 2.10
N GLU A 168 -9.63 11.32 2.13
CA GLU A 168 -10.72 10.85 2.98
C GLU A 168 -10.12 10.00 4.10
N VAL A 169 -10.34 10.42 5.35
CA VAL A 169 -9.82 9.71 6.53
C VAL A 169 -10.63 8.43 6.74
N ILE A 170 -9.92 7.32 6.93
CA ILE A 170 -10.52 6.03 7.27
C ILE A 170 -10.40 5.85 8.78
N PRO A 171 -11.50 5.60 9.50
CA PRO A 171 -11.45 5.31 10.93
C PRO A 171 -10.59 4.08 11.23
N SER A 172 -9.91 4.13 12.36
CA SER A 172 -9.14 3.00 12.88
C SER A 172 -10.06 2.00 13.59
N LYS A 173 -9.80 0.71 13.38
CA LYS A 173 -10.42 -0.40 14.11
C LYS A 173 -9.34 -1.10 14.92
N HIS A 174 -9.68 -1.42 16.17
CA HIS A 174 -8.83 -2.13 17.12
C HIS A 174 -9.24 -3.61 17.20
N GLY A 175 -8.28 -4.49 17.51
CA GLY A 175 -8.51 -5.90 17.79
C GLY A 175 -7.74 -6.85 16.87
N HIS A 176 -8.16 -8.12 16.84
CA HIS A 176 -7.48 -9.12 16.01
C HIS A 176 -7.92 -9.02 14.55
N PRO A 177 -7.01 -8.79 13.58
CA PRO A 177 -7.37 -8.82 12.17
C PRO A 177 -7.82 -10.23 11.78
N GLU A 178 -9.07 -10.38 11.34
CA GLU A 178 -9.50 -11.65 10.75
C GLU A 178 -8.75 -11.86 9.43
N LEU A 179 -7.85 -12.85 9.42
CA LEU A 179 -7.17 -13.31 8.21
C LEU A 179 -8.19 -13.92 7.24
N PRO A 180 -8.05 -13.60 5.95
CA PRO A 180 -8.62 -12.45 5.27
C PRO A 180 -10.13 -12.55 5.01
N LEU A 181 -10.75 -11.38 4.86
CA LEU A 181 -11.96 -11.14 4.05
C LEU A 181 -11.60 -11.34 2.55
N ALA A 182 -11.32 -12.58 2.14
CA ALA A 182 -11.09 -12.90 0.74
C ALA A 182 -12.41 -13.35 0.09
N GLY A 183 -13.02 -12.45 -0.68
CA GLY A 183 -13.93 -12.86 -1.73
C GLY A 183 -13.13 -13.65 -2.78
N GLU A 184 -13.47 -14.92 -2.96
CA GLU A 184 -13.09 -15.67 -4.17
C GLU A 184 -13.36 -14.79 -5.40
N PRO A 185 -12.45 -14.76 -6.39
CA PRO A 185 -12.68 -13.96 -7.58
C PRO A 185 -13.99 -14.41 -8.25
N ASP A 186 -14.93 -13.48 -8.51
CA ASP A 186 -16.23 -13.81 -9.11
C ASP A 186 -16.11 -14.57 -10.44
N TRP A 187 -15.01 -14.37 -11.18
CA TRP A 187 -14.75 -15.09 -12.42
C TRP A 187 -14.32 -16.56 -12.21
N VAL A 188 -13.76 -16.91 -11.04
CA VAL A 188 -13.47 -18.30 -10.65
C VAL A 188 -14.77 -19.02 -10.31
N LYS A 189 -15.70 -18.35 -9.62
CA LYS A 189 -17.06 -18.87 -9.38
C LYS A 189 -17.84 -19.05 -10.69
N PHE A 190 -17.70 -18.10 -11.62
CA PHE A 190 -18.27 -18.19 -12.95
C PHE A 190 -17.72 -19.39 -13.75
N LEU A 191 -16.40 -19.63 -13.71
CA LEU A 191 -15.80 -20.77 -14.41
C LEU A 191 -16.06 -22.12 -13.72
N ASP A 192 -16.18 -22.16 -12.39
CA ASP A 192 -16.59 -23.39 -11.70
C ASP A 192 -18.01 -23.82 -12.06
N GLY A 193 -18.91 -22.86 -12.32
CA GLY A 193 -20.26 -23.14 -12.82
C GLY A 193 -20.30 -23.47 -14.32
N ALA A 194 -19.51 -22.78 -15.14
CA ALA A 194 -19.58 -22.89 -16.60
C ALA A 194 -18.71 -24.03 -17.19
N CYS A 195 -17.47 -24.20 -16.71
CA CYS A 195 -16.49 -25.14 -17.27
C CYS A 195 -15.44 -25.59 -16.22
N PRO A 196 -15.70 -26.65 -15.43
CA PRO A 196 -14.80 -27.11 -14.36
C PRO A 196 -13.38 -27.48 -14.83
N ALA A 197 -13.24 -27.99 -16.05
CA ALA A 197 -11.95 -28.35 -16.65
C ALA A 197 -11.08 -27.11 -16.98
N LEU A 198 -11.68 -26.04 -17.51
CA LEU A 198 -10.99 -24.77 -17.73
C LEU A 198 -10.72 -24.06 -16.40
N ALA A 199 -11.63 -24.15 -15.43
CA ALA A 199 -11.39 -23.69 -14.07
C ALA A 199 -10.16 -24.39 -13.46
N GLY A 200 -10.01 -25.70 -13.67
CA GLY A 200 -8.83 -26.48 -13.27
C GLY A 200 -7.54 -26.03 -13.95
N LEU A 201 -7.56 -25.82 -15.27
CA LEU A 201 -6.40 -25.33 -16.02
C LEU A 201 -6.02 -23.89 -15.64
N CYS A 202 -7.01 -23.01 -15.44
CA CYS A 202 -6.80 -21.64 -14.97
C CYS A 202 -6.31 -21.60 -13.53
N ARG A 203 -6.83 -22.46 -12.64
CA ARG A 203 -6.32 -22.63 -11.27
C ARG A 203 -4.88 -23.11 -11.29
N TRP A 204 -4.56 -24.09 -12.13
CA TRP A 204 -3.19 -24.61 -12.28
C TRP A 204 -2.25 -23.54 -12.85
N ALA A 205 -2.63 -22.83 -13.91
CA ALA A 205 -1.83 -21.74 -14.49
C ALA A 205 -1.67 -20.55 -13.52
N ALA A 206 -2.72 -20.22 -12.76
CA ALA A 206 -2.67 -19.21 -11.71
C ALA A 206 -1.80 -19.66 -10.53
N ALA A 207 -1.86 -20.92 -10.11
CA ALA A 207 -1.05 -21.47 -9.03
C ALA A 207 0.42 -21.62 -9.42
N ALA A 208 0.70 -22.16 -10.62
CA ALA A 208 2.04 -22.31 -11.18
C ALA A 208 2.72 -20.97 -11.43
N SER A 209 1.95 -19.90 -11.69
CA SER A 209 2.50 -18.55 -11.81
C SER A 209 2.78 -17.86 -10.47
N GLN A 210 2.44 -18.47 -9.33
CA GLN A 210 2.44 -17.84 -8.00
C GLN A 210 3.39 -18.48 -6.99
N GLN A 211 4.30 -19.34 -7.43
CA GLN A 211 5.39 -19.81 -6.59
C GLN A 211 6.36 -18.67 -6.26
N ARG A 212 6.65 -18.50 -4.98
CA ARG A 212 7.57 -17.48 -4.46
C ARG A 212 8.34 -17.99 -3.26
N GLU A 213 9.45 -17.33 -2.99
CA GLU A 213 10.14 -17.48 -1.71
C GLU A 213 9.43 -16.66 -0.63
N ILE A 214 9.12 -17.29 0.50
CA ILE A 214 8.73 -16.60 1.73
C ILE A 214 9.92 -16.66 2.66
N ARG A 215 10.49 -15.49 2.99
CA ARG A 215 11.40 -15.32 4.12
C ARG A 215 10.54 -15.05 5.35
N TRP A 216 10.81 -15.74 6.44
CA TRP A 216 10.09 -15.54 7.69
C TRP A 216 10.99 -15.58 8.91
N VAL A 217 10.53 -14.92 9.97
CA VAL A 217 11.20 -14.88 11.27
C VAL A 217 10.16 -14.86 12.37
N LEU A 218 10.42 -15.58 13.46
CA LEU A 218 9.58 -15.54 14.66
C LEU A 218 10.08 -14.43 15.58
N ALA A 219 9.30 -13.37 15.74
CA ALA A 219 9.64 -12.29 16.66
C ALA A 219 9.31 -12.69 18.10
N GLY A 220 10.30 -12.53 19.00
CA GLY A 220 10.11 -12.68 20.43
C GLY A 220 9.52 -11.41 21.05
N GLY A 221 8.21 -11.40 21.32
CA GLY A 221 7.55 -10.35 22.11
C GLY A 221 7.01 -9.15 21.31
N ALA A 222 6.01 -8.50 21.91
CA ALA A 222 5.20 -7.42 21.36
C ALA A 222 5.98 -6.09 21.28
N GLY A 223 6.81 -5.94 20.25
CA GLY A 223 7.53 -4.69 20.06
C GLY A 223 8.55 -4.67 18.94
N GLY A 224 8.58 -5.69 18.07
CA GLY A 224 9.61 -5.75 17.03
C GLY A 224 11.00 -5.66 17.65
N GLY A 225 11.31 -6.57 18.58
CA GLY A 225 12.70 -6.74 19.02
C GLY A 225 13.61 -6.85 17.80
N ASP A 226 14.80 -6.24 17.88
CA ASP A 226 15.72 -6.03 16.76
C ASP A 226 15.80 -7.29 15.87
N ILE A 227 15.11 -7.24 14.73
CA ILE A 227 14.98 -8.39 13.83
C ILE A 227 16.31 -8.52 13.11
N ARG A 228 17.14 -9.43 13.61
CA ARG A 228 18.43 -9.72 12.99
C ARG A 228 18.23 -10.34 11.62
N GLU A 229 19.05 -9.95 10.65
CA GLU A 229 18.90 -10.43 9.26
C GLU A 229 19.32 -11.89 9.09
N GLU A 230 20.13 -12.40 10.02
CA GLU A 230 20.57 -13.79 10.12
C GLU A 230 19.49 -14.76 10.62
N ASP A 231 18.46 -14.27 11.32
CA ASP A 231 17.42 -15.12 11.92
C ASP A 231 16.31 -15.53 10.93
N TRP A 232 16.40 -15.08 9.68
CA TRP A 232 15.38 -15.33 8.66
C TRP A 232 15.54 -16.72 8.05
N ALA A 233 14.54 -17.56 8.26
CA ALA A 233 14.36 -18.80 7.52
C ALA A 233 13.63 -18.53 6.19
N SER A 234 13.76 -19.41 5.20
CA SER A 234 12.97 -19.31 3.98
C SER A 234 12.40 -20.63 3.50
N PHE A 235 11.31 -20.57 2.76
CA PHE A 235 10.74 -21.72 2.05
C PHE A 235 9.99 -21.27 0.80
N GLN A 236 9.79 -22.22 -0.12
CA GLN A 236 8.94 -22.02 -1.29
C GLN A 236 7.46 -22.15 -0.94
N TYR A 237 6.68 -21.16 -1.32
CA TYR A 237 5.23 -21.11 -1.14
C TYR A 237 4.52 -20.96 -2.48
N SER A 238 3.47 -21.76 -2.68
CA SER A 238 2.62 -21.69 -3.86
C SER A 238 1.22 -21.22 -3.49
N GLY A 239 0.67 -20.32 -4.28
CA GLY A 239 -0.64 -19.71 -4.06
C GLY A 239 -0.58 -18.33 -3.41
N ARG A 240 -1.73 -17.92 -2.85
CA ARG A 240 -1.95 -16.58 -2.26
C ARG A 240 -2.56 -16.59 -0.86
N SER A 241 -3.05 -17.73 -0.40
CA SER A 241 -3.89 -17.75 0.80
C SER A 241 -3.08 -17.39 2.05
N ALA A 242 -3.41 -16.25 2.66
CA ALA A 242 -2.81 -15.85 3.93
C ALA A 242 -3.15 -16.87 5.04
N ILE A 243 -4.31 -17.52 4.97
CA ILE A 243 -4.73 -18.57 5.91
C ILE A 243 -3.82 -19.80 5.79
N LEU A 244 -3.62 -20.31 4.58
CA LEU A 244 -2.74 -21.48 4.37
C LEU A 244 -1.30 -21.16 4.72
N LEU A 245 -0.85 -19.92 4.44
CA LEU A 245 0.46 -19.47 4.87
C LEU A 245 0.57 -19.47 6.40
N ARG A 246 -0.43 -18.93 7.11
CA ARG A 246 -0.48 -18.98 8.58
C ARG A 246 -0.43 -20.40 9.10
N SER A 247 -1.24 -21.31 8.55
CA SER A 247 -1.24 -22.73 8.98
C SER A 247 0.12 -23.40 8.76
N LYS A 248 0.80 -23.10 7.65
CA LYS A 248 2.16 -23.62 7.40
C LYS A 248 3.17 -23.06 8.41
N LEU A 249 3.13 -21.76 8.68
CA LEU A 249 4.01 -21.11 9.66
C LEU A 249 3.72 -21.58 11.09
N ALA A 250 2.46 -21.82 11.43
CA ALA A 250 2.04 -22.42 12.70
C ALA A 250 2.68 -23.79 12.91
N HIS A 251 2.72 -24.63 11.86
CA HIS A 251 3.36 -25.93 11.91
C HIS A 251 4.89 -25.81 12.08
N LEU A 252 5.54 -24.93 11.31
CA LEU A 252 6.99 -24.71 11.37
C LEU A 252 7.44 -24.14 12.72
N THR A 253 6.64 -23.26 13.31
CA THR A 253 6.92 -22.62 14.62
C THR A 253 6.41 -23.44 15.80
N ARG A 254 5.68 -24.54 15.55
CA ARG A 254 4.94 -25.34 16.55
C ARG A 254 3.96 -24.52 17.40
N GLN A 255 3.40 -23.46 16.82
CA GLN A 255 2.46 -22.55 17.47
C GLN A 255 1.12 -22.59 16.76
N PHE A 256 0.16 -23.33 17.31
CA PHE A 256 -1.14 -23.55 16.68
C PHE A 256 -2.22 -22.54 17.10
N ARG A 257 -1.90 -21.62 18.01
CA ARG A 257 -2.83 -20.59 18.52
C ARG A 257 -2.10 -19.25 18.65
N GLY A 258 -2.84 -18.17 18.43
CA GLY A 258 -2.35 -16.82 18.64
C GLY A 258 -1.15 -16.49 17.75
N LEU A 259 -1.35 -16.55 16.43
CA LEU A 259 -0.32 -16.16 15.47
C LEU A 259 -0.84 -15.06 14.55
N THR A 260 -0.17 -13.92 14.61
CA THR A 260 -0.41 -12.80 13.72
C THR A 260 0.76 -12.68 12.75
N LEU A 261 0.43 -12.57 11.47
CA LEU A 261 1.41 -12.41 10.40
C LEU A 261 1.54 -10.93 10.04
N PHE A 262 2.78 -10.45 9.94
CA PHE A 262 3.10 -9.11 9.47
C PHE A 262 3.94 -9.19 8.21
N ILE A 263 3.66 -8.34 7.24
CA ILE A 263 4.49 -8.16 6.05
C ILE A 263 5.46 -6.99 6.28
N ARG A 264 6.73 -7.19 5.88
CA ARG A 264 7.78 -6.17 5.91
C ARG A 264 8.24 -5.86 4.49
N ALA A 265 7.96 -4.66 3.98
CA ALA A 265 8.37 -4.26 2.63
C ALA A 265 9.71 -3.55 2.63
N GLY A 266 10.79 -4.31 2.45
CA GLY A 266 12.17 -3.82 2.53
C GLY A 266 12.69 -3.72 3.97
N ARG A 267 14.01 -3.59 4.10
CA ARG A 267 14.70 -3.65 5.41
C ARG A 267 14.24 -2.59 6.41
N HIS A 268 13.82 -1.44 5.90
CA HIS A 268 13.38 -0.28 6.70
C HIS A 268 11.86 -0.08 6.67
N GLY A 269 11.11 -1.05 6.12
CA GLY A 269 9.66 -0.98 6.04
C GLY A 269 9.02 -1.24 7.40
N GLN A 270 8.01 -0.45 7.74
CA GLN A 270 7.23 -0.70 8.95
C GLN A 270 6.38 -1.97 8.77
N LEU A 271 6.31 -2.78 9.83
CA LEU A 271 5.47 -3.98 9.84
C LEU A 271 4.00 -3.62 9.61
N ALA A 272 3.37 -4.29 8.65
CA ALA A 272 1.94 -4.16 8.36
C ALA A 272 1.25 -5.50 8.63
N PRO A 273 0.13 -5.55 9.36
CA PRO A 273 -0.61 -6.79 9.56
C PRO A 273 -1.10 -7.32 8.21
N LEU A 274 -0.96 -8.62 7.98
CA LEU A 274 -1.43 -9.27 6.76
C LEU A 274 -2.95 -9.47 6.84
N VAL A 275 -3.71 -8.51 6.32
CA VAL A 275 -5.18 -8.48 6.32
C VAL A 275 -5.81 -9.00 5.03
N THR A 276 -5.01 -9.22 3.98
CA THR A 276 -5.45 -9.76 2.68
C THR A 276 -4.59 -10.95 2.26
N ASP A 277 -5.06 -11.67 1.25
CA ASP A 277 -4.24 -12.63 0.50
C ASP A 277 -2.96 -11.99 -0.07
N LEU A 278 -1.94 -12.81 -0.32
CA LEU A 278 -0.66 -12.41 -0.87
C LEU A 278 -0.80 -11.86 -2.32
N PRO A 279 0.08 -10.94 -2.74
CA PRO A 279 0.04 -10.38 -4.08
C PRO A 279 0.28 -11.43 -5.17
N ARG A 280 -0.27 -11.20 -6.37
CA ARG A 280 -0.04 -11.94 -7.62
C ARG A 280 1.34 -11.61 -8.21
N SER A 281 2.37 -11.88 -7.44
CA SER A 281 3.76 -11.72 -7.81
C SER A 281 4.51 -13.05 -7.64
N ARG A 282 5.73 -13.13 -8.15
CA ARG A 282 6.70 -14.18 -7.80
C ARG A 282 7.81 -13.64 -6.91
N GLU A 283 7.76 -12.35 -6.59
CA GLU A 283 8.74 -11.70 -5.74
C GLU A 283 8.70 -12.31 -4.33
N ARG A 284 9.90 -12.35 -3.73
CA ARG A 284 10.08 -12.76 -2.36
C ARG A 284 9.29 -11.84 -1.41
N LEU A 285 8.67 -12.43 -0.41
CA LEU A 285 7.99 -11.69 0.67
C LEU A 285 8.67 -11.98 2.00
N ASP A 286 8.87 -10.92 2.78
CA ASP A 286 9.40 -10.99 4.13
C ASP A 286 8.22 -10.93 5.12
N ILE A 287 8.00 -12.02 5.85
CA ILE A 287 6.91 -12.21 6.81
C ILE A 287 7.44 -12.32 8.24
N VAL A 288 7.03 -11.42 9.10
CA VAL A 288 7.33 -11.48 10.54
C VAL A 288 6.17 -12.15 11.24
N VAL A 289 6.46 -13.24 11.94
CA VAL A 289 5.50 -14.00 12.72
C VAL A 289 5.58 -13.52 14.16
N VAL A 290 4.47 -13.00 14.68
CA VAL A 290 4.39 -12.53 16.07
C VAL A 290 3.44 -13.43 16.83
N ARG A 291 3.88 -13.86 18.01
CA ARG A 291 3.01 -14.53 18.98
C ARG A 291 2.03 -13.54 19.55
N ASP A 292 0.77 -13.90 19.47
CA ASP A 292 -0.33 -13.17 20.04
C ASP A 292 -0.33 -13.37 21.55
N THR A 293 0.47 -12.57 22.25
CA THR A 293 0.21 -12.31 23.67
C THR A 293 -0.97 -11.34 23.72
N SER A 294 -2.00 -11.60 24.51
CA SER A 294 -3.25 -10.80 24.55
C SER A 294 -3.02 -9.27 24.56
N LEU A 295 -1.94 -8.80 25.19
CA LEU A 295 -1.53 -7.39 25.26
C LEU A 295 -1.06 -6.76 23.92
N ALA A 296 -0.63 -7.57 22.96
CA ALA A 296 -0.10 -7.15 21.66
C ALA A 296 -1.18 -7.05 20.60
N ALA A 297 -2.15 -7.98 20.64
CA ALA A 297 -3.32 -8.02 19.75
C ALA A 297 -4.15 -6.74 19.87
N ASP A 298 -4.37 -6.28 21.11
CA ASP A 298 -5.20 -5.10 21.40
C ASP A 298 -4.59 -3.79 20.87
N GLN A 299 -3.29 -3.79 20.57
CA GLN A 299 -2.58 -2.64 20.01
C GLN A 299 -2.54 -2.64 18.48
N LEU A 300 -3.10 -3.67 17.83
CA LEU A 300 -3.16 -3.70 16.37
C LEU A 300 -4.25 -2.78 15.85
N ILE A 301 -3.83 -1.91 14.94
CA ILE A 301 -4.68 -0.92 14.32
C ILE A 301 -4.79 -1.23 12.82
N PHE A 302 -6.01 -1.26 12.31
CA PHE A 302 -6.31 -1.55 10.91
C PHE A 302 -7.41 -0.61 10.39
N PRO A 303 -7.44 -0.35 9.08
CA PRO A 303 -8.43 0.54 8.49
C PRO A 303 -9.83 -0.09 8.52
N ASP A 304 -10.83 0.63 9.04
CA ASP A 304 -12.25 0.28 8.96
C ASP A 304 -12.81 0.74 7.61
N VAL A 305 -12.56 -0.06 6.56
CA VAL A 305 -12.86 0.33 5.17
C VAL A 305 -14.36 0.41 4.86
N ASP A 306 -15.20 -0.22 5.68
CA ASP A 306 -16.66 -0.28 5.50
C ASP A 306 -17.38 0.88 6.20
N LYS A 307 -16.71 1.56 7.14
CA LYS A 307 -17.28 2.76 7.75
C LYS A 307 -17.10 3.95 6.82
N GLU A 308 -18.22 4.50 6.39
CA GLU A 308 -18.23 5.82 5.77
C GLU A 308 -17.74 6.87 6.77
N THR A 309 -16.83 7.73 6.30
CA THR A 309 -16.46 8.94 7.01
C THR A 309 -17.73 9.78 7.13
N LYS A 310 -18.33 9.86 8.33
CA LYS A 310 -19.39 10.82 8.59
C LYS A 310 -18.82 12.20 8.27
N GLU A 311 -19.33 12.86 7.23
CA GLU A 311 -19.09 14.29 7.07
C GLU A 311 -19.50 14.98 8.38
N PRO A 312 -18.75 15.97 8.89
CA PRO A 312 -19.25 16.78 9.99
C PRO A 312 -20.59 17.35 9.56
N ALA A 313 -21.62 17.09 10.35
CA ALA A 313 -22.96 17.60 10.13
C ALA A 313 -22.83 19.10 9.80
N LYS A 314 -23.31 19.50 8.62
CA LYS A 314 -23.54 20.92 8.35
C LYS A 314 -24.46 21.39 9.47
N GLU A 315 -23.92 22.11 10.44
CA GLU A 315 -24.73 22.88 11.37
C GLU A 315 -25.59 23.77 10.50
N GLY A 316 -26.88 23.42 10.45
CA GLY A 316 -27.88 24.21 9.78
C GLY A 316 -27.88 25.56 10.45
N ILE A 317 -27.43 26.57 9.71
CA ILE A 317 -27.79 27.95 9.98
C ILE A 317 -29.31 28.00 9.79
N LEU A 318 -30.04 27.86 10.88
CA LEU A 318 -31.43 28.28 10.99
C LEU A 318 -31.40 29.80 11.05
N LEU A 319 -31.79 30.40 9.91
CA LEU A 319 -32.30 31.76 9.67
C LEU A 319 -31.81 32.89 10.58
#